data_AF-A0A957UWJ9-F1
#
_entry.id   AF-A0A957UWJ9-F1
#
_cell.length_a   1.000
_cell.length_b   1.000
_cell.length_c   1.000
_cell.angle_alpha   90.00
_cell.angle_beta   90.00
_cell.angle_gamma   90.00
#
_symmetry.space_group_name_H-M   'P 1'
#
loop_
_entity.id
_entity.type
_entity.pdbx_description
1 polymer ?
#
loop_
_entity_poly.entity_id
_entity_poly.type
_entity_poly.pdbx_seq_one_letter_code
_entity_poly.pdbx_strand_id
1 'polypeptide(L)'
;AAIGNERAYGKAYHTAGDNWMTWNQFHAGVAEALGVPLPRLVHIPTDVLAAVAPERAGISIFNFQYDTIFDNSAARTDLGFVQTIGWVEGVRRTVAWLDANRPIENSDLDTYEDRLIEAWDRVVRGLPVDG
;
A
#
# COMPACT_ATOMS: atom_id res chain seq x y z
N ALA A 1 -3.87 5.05 27.51
CA ALA A 1 -2.81 6.06 27.30
C ALA A 1 -1.48 5.56 27.87
N ALA A 2 -0.34 5.88 27.25
CA ALA A 2 0.97 5.41 27.70
C ALA A 2 1.59 6.30 28.79
N ILE A 3 1.34 7.61 28.76
CA ILE A 3 1.85 8.57 29.75
C ILE A 3 1.28 8.21 31.13
N GLY A 4 2.17 8.02 32.12
CA GLY A 4 1.80 7.67 33.49
C GLY A 4 1.29 6.24 33.68
N ASN A 5 1.36 5.39 32.65
CA ASN A 5 0.96 3.99 32.74
C ASN A 5 2.20 3.12 33.01
N GLU A 6 2.39 2.70 34.26
CA GLU A 6 3.52 1.87 34.68
C GLU A 6 3.63 0.56 33.89
N ARG A 7 2.51 0.00 33.41
CA ARG A 7 2.52 -1.22 32.57
C ARG A 7 3.21 -1.00 31.23
N ALA A 8 3.32 0.24 30.76
CA ALA A 8 3.90 0.61 29.48
C ALA A 8 5.39 0.98 29.56
N TYR A 9 5.97 1.10 30.76
CA TYR A 9 7.36 1.50 30.91
C TYR A 9 8.32 0.45 30.33
N GLY A 10 9.28 0.91 29.52
CA GLY A 10 10.29 0.06 28.88
C GLY A 10 9.78 -0.84 27.76
N LYS A 11 8.52 -0.72 27.34
CA LYS A 11 7.92 -1.53 26.27
C LYS A 11 7.81 -0.78 24.95
N ALA A 12 7.87 -1.53 23.86
CA ALA A 12 7.53 -1.09 22.51
C ALA A 12 6.23 -1.77 22.05
N TYR A 13 5.46 -1.08 21.21
CA TYR A 13 4.13 -1.51 20.80
C TYR A 13 3.92 -1.33 19.30
N HIS A 14 3.32 -2.32 18.65
CA HIS A 14 2.73 -2.13 17.33
C HIS A 14 1.37 -1.43 17.49
N THR A 15 1.09 -0.50 16.59
CA THR A 15 -0.21 0.21 16.47
C THR A 15 -0.66 0.19 15.01
N ALA A 16 -0.57 -0.99 14.38
CA ALA A 16 -0.92 -1.19 12.99
C ALA A 16 -2.44 -1.35 12.81
N GLY A 17 -2.91 -1.46 11.56
CA GLY A 17 -4.29 -1.86 11.30
C GLY A 17 -4.57 -3.29 11.76
N ASP A 18 -5.79 -3.56 12.25
CA ASP A 18 -6.22 -4.88 12.71
C ASP A 18 -6.59 -5.82 11.56
N ASN A 19 -6.93 -5.28 10.38
CA ASN A 19 -7.26 -6.05 9.19
C ASN A 19 -6.06 -6.05 8.22
N TRP A 20 -5.61 -7.23 7.83
CA TRP A 20 -4.65 -7.39 6.75
C TRP A 20 -5.35 -7.23 5.39
N MET A 21 -4.58 -6.87 4.37
CA MET A 21 -5.06 -6.78 3.00
C MET A 21 -3.95 -7.06 2.00
N THR A 22 -4.31 -7.68 0.89
CA THR A 22 -3.44 -7.79 -0.29
C THR A 22 -3.29 -6.42 -0.97
N TRP A 23 -2.25 -6.26 -1.78
CA TRP A 23 -2.11 -5.08 -2.65
C TRP A 23 -3.31 -4.87 -3.57
N ASN A 24 -3.97 -5.93 -4.03
CA ASN A 24 -5.17 -5.82 -4.85
C ASN A 24 -6.34 -5.22 -4.07
N GLN A 25 -6.55 -5.66 -2.82
CA GLN A 25 -7.60 -5.13 -1.94
C GLN A 25 -7.30 -3.68 -1.52
N PHE A 26 -6.03 -3.35 -1.29
CA PHE A 26 -5.59 -1.98 -1.01
C PHE A 26 -6.05 -1.03 -2.13
N HIS A 27 -5.70 -1.34 -3.39
CA HIS A 27 -6.06 -0.52 -4.56
C HIS A 27 -7.57 -0.53 -4.83
N ALA A 28 -8.26 -1.65 -4.60
CA ALA A 28 -9.73 -1.70 -4.71
C ALA A 28 -10.40 -0.76 -3.70
N GLY A 29 -9.92 -0.71 -2.47
CA GLY A 29 -10.43 0.21 -1.45
C GLY A 29 -10.15 1.69 -1.78
N VAL A 30 -9.05 1.99 -2.47
CA VAL A 30 -8.77 3.34 -2.99
C VAL A 30 -9.77 3.71 -4.08
N ALA A 31 -10.01 2.83 -5.05
CA ALA A 31 -10.99 3.07 -6.11
C ALA A 31 -12.40 3.27 -5.53
N GLU A 32 -12.80 2.46 -4.54
CA GLU A 32 -14.06 2.61 -3.82
C GLU A 32 -14.15 3.98 -3.11
N ALA A 33 -13.09 4.39 -2.41
CA ALA A 33 -13.08 5.67 -1.71
C ALA A 33 -13.24 6.88 -2.65
N LEU A 34 -12.67 6.77 -3.85
CA LEU A 34 -12.76 7.77 -4.92
C LEU A 34 -14.06 7.68 -5.73
N GLY A 35 -14.85 6.61 -5.59
CA GLY A 35 -16.06 6.40 -6.39
C GLY A 35 -15.77 6.12 -7.87
N VAL A 36 -14.61 5.56 -8.19
CA VAL A 36 -14.16 5.25 -9.56
C VAL A 36 -14.05 3.73 -9.76
N PRO A 37 -14.15 3.21 -10.99
CA PRO A 37 -13.88 1.80 -11.25
C PRO A 37 -12.44 1.43 -10.89
N LEU A 38 -12.24 0.19 -10.44
CA LEU A 38 -10.90 -0.36 -10.20
C LEU A 38 -10.11 -0.37 -11.52
N PRO A 39 -8.92 0.26 -11.58
CA PRO A 39 -8.07 0.21 -12.77
C PRO A 39 -7.56 -1.20 -13.02
N ARG A 40 -7.02 -1.43 -14.23
CA ARG A 40 -6.28 -2.66 -14.52
C ARG A 40 -5.06 -2.74 -13.59
N LEU A 41 -5.07 -3.72 -12.70
CA LEU A 41 -3.92 -4.03 -11.86
C LEU A 41 -2.92 -4.84 -12.70
N VAL A 42 -1.68 -4.33 -12.81
CA VAL A 42 -0.59 -4.99 -13.54
C VAL A 42 0.41 -5.51 -12.52
N HIS A 43 0.66 -6.82 -12.55
CA HIS A 43 1.60 -7.47 -11.64
C HIS A 43 2.93 -7.70 -12.35
N ILE A 44 3.97 -6.98 -11.93
CA ILE A 44 5.34 -7.14 -12.41
C ILE A 44 6.17 -7.68 -11.24
N PRO A 45 6.93 -8.79 -11.41
CA PRO A 45 7.77 -9.33 -10.34
C PRO A 45 8.79 -8.30 -9.82
N THR A 46 9.02 -8.28 -8.51
CA THR A 46 9.95 -7.33 -7.87
C THR A 46 11.36 -7.43 -8.42
N ASP A 47 11.83 -8.63 -8.78
CA ASP A 47 13.15 -8.83 -9.40
C ASP A 47 13.27 -8.09 -10.75
N VAL A 48 12.20 -8.04 -11.53
CA VAL A 48 12.17 -7.27 -12.79
C VAL A 48 12.24 -5.78 -12.48
N LEU A 49 11.45 -5.30 -11.51
CA LEU A 49 11.46 -3.90 -11.09
C LEU A 49 12.84 -3.48 -10.55
N ALA A 50 13.51 -4.35 -9.79
CA ALA A 50 14.86 -4.12 -9.28
C ALA A 50 15.89 -3.99 -10.40
N ALA A 51 15.75 -4.76 -11.48
CA ALA A 51 16.66 -4.72 -12.61
C ALA A 51 16.49 -3.46 -13.47
N VAL A 52 15.25 -2.98 -13.66
CA VAL A 52 14.96 -1.91 -14.64
C VAL A 52 14.69 -0.54 -14.02
N ALA A 53 14.35 -0.48 -12.74
CA ALA A 53 13.90 0.72 -12.04
C ALA A 53 14.34 0.77 -10.56
N PRO A 54 15.59 0.43 -10.18
CA PRO A 54 15.96 0.19 -8.78
C PRO A 54 15.67 1.36 -7.82
N GLU A 55 15.86 2.61 -8.27
CA GLU A 55 15.56 3.79 -7.46
C GLU A 55 14.05 4.01 -7.30
N ARG A 56 13.28 3.90 -8.39
CA ARG A 56 11.81 4.07 -8.38
C ARG A 56 11.10 2.97 -7.61
N ALA A 57 11.56 1.73 -7.77
CA ALA A 57 11.00 0.55 -7.14
C ALA A 57 11.57 0.27 -5.74
N GLY A 58 12.41 1.16 -5.21
CA GLY A 58 13.13 0.93 -3.95
C GLY A 58 12.22 0.47 -2.81
N ILE A 59 11.06 1.11 -2.63
CA ILE A 59 10.12 0.71 -1.56
C ILE A 59 9.55 -0.69 -1.78
N SER A 60 9.32 -1.09 -3.03
CA SER A 60 8.85 -2.44 -3.34
C SER A 60 9.92 -3.48 -3.09
N ILE A 61 11.18 -3.17 -3.42
CA ILE A 61 12.35 -4.02 -3.21
C ILE A 61 12.63 -4.19 -1.72
N PHE A 62 12.52 -3.15 -0.91
CA PHE A 62 12.88 -3.26 0.51
C PHE A 62 11.72 -3.62 1.42
N ASN A 63 10.48 -3.39 0.98
CA ASN A 63 9.33 -3.47 1.87
C ASN A 63 8.14 -4.20 1.24
N PHE A 64 7.60 -3.72 0.12
CA PHE A 64 6.28 -4.17 -0.34
C PHE A 64 6.24 -5.59 -0.94
N GLN A 65 7.40 -6.19 -1.19
CA GLN A 65 7.49 -7.61 -1.53
C GLN A 65 7.30 -8.56 -0.33
N TYR A 66 7.32 -8.05 0.90
CA TYR A 66 7.17 -8.83 2.12
C TYR A 66 5.85 -8.54 2.84
N ASP A 67 5.25 -9.58 3.40
CA ASP A 67 4.07 -9.43 4.24
C ASP A 67 4.40 -8.64 5.50
N THR A 68 3.62 -7.59 5.75
CA THR A 68 3.82 -6.67 6.87
C THR A 68 2.59 -6.69 7.77
N ILE A 69 2.39 -7.82 8.44
CA ILE A 69 1.27 -8.09 9.35
C ILE A 69 1.80 -8.05 10.79
N PHE A 70 1.15 -7.28 11.66
CA PHE A 70 1.61 -7.05 13.03
C PHE A 70 0.60 -7.49 14.08
N ASP A 71 1.10 -7.96 15.22
CA ASP A 71 0.30 -8.22 16.40
C ASP A 71 0.17 -6.96 17.28
N ASN A 72 -1.05 -6.44 17.40
CA ASN A 72 -1.40 -5.32 18.26
C ASN A 72 -1.81 -5.75 19.69
N SER A 73 -1.72 -7.02 20.07
CA SER A 73 -2.26 -7.54 21.35
C SER A 73 -1.70 -6.84 22.59
N ALA A 74 -0.40 -6.53 22.59
CA ALA A 74 0.22 -5.77 23.68
C ALA A 74 -0.36 -4.35 23.79
N ALA A 75 -0.56 -3.66 22.66
CA ALA A 75 -1.13 -2.32 22.64
C ALA A 75 -2.60 -2.32 23.05
N ARG A 76 -3.38 -3.32 22.60
CA ARG A 76 -4.78 -3.51 23.02
C ARG A 76 -4.87 -3.68 24.53
N THR A 77 -4.03 -4.54 25.10
CA THR A 77 -4.07 -4.89 26.52
C THR A 77 -3.58 -3.74 27.42
N ASP A 78 -2.41 -3.19 27.13
CA ASP A 78 -1.77 -2.22 28.02
C ASP A 78 -2.27 -0.80 27.78
N LEU A 79 -2.63 -0.45 26.55
CA LEU A 79 -2.94 0.93 26.14
C LEU A 79 -4.42 1.15 25.81
N GLY A 80 -5.21 0.08 25.67
CA GLY A 80 -6.58 0.14 25.17
C GLY A 80 -6.64 0.54 23.68
N PHE A 81 -5.58 0.26 22.92
CA PHE A 81 -5.51 0.62 21.51
C PHE A 81 -6.63 -0.07 20.72
N VAL A 82 -7.34 0.67 19.88
CA VAL A 82 -8.36 0.15 18.97
C VAL A 82 -8.28 0.96 17.68
N GLN A 83 -8.20 0.29 16.52
CA GLN A 83 -8.39 0.94 15.24
C GLN A 83 -9.86 1.30 15.07
N THR A 84 -10.16 2.60 14.93
CA THR A 84 -11.54 3.09 14.79
C THR A 84 -11.90 3.54 13.38
N ILE A 85 -10.89 3.76 12.52
CA ILE A 85 -11.07 4.22 11.14
C ILE A 85 -10.70 3.08 10.19
N GLY A 86 -11.67 2.63 9.40
CA GLY A 86 -11.47 1.63 8.35
C GLY A 86 -10.71 2.20 7.15
N TRP A 87 -10.16 1.32 6.31
CA TRP A 87 -9.30 1.70 5.18
C TRP A 87 -9.97 2.68 4.20
N VAL A 88 -11.14 2.33 3.66
CA VAL A 88 -11.86 3.16 2.67
C VAL A 88 -12.16 4.56 3.22
N GLU A 89 -12.59 4.65 4.48
CA GLU A 89 -12.84 5.93 5.14
C GLU A 89 -11.56 6.73 5.39
N GLY A 90 -10.47 6.07 5.77
CA GLY A 90 -9.16 6.70 5.91
C GLY A 90 -8.67 7.29 4.58
N VAL A 91 -8.80 6.54 3.49
CA VAL A 91 -8.46 7.04 2.14
C VAL A 91 -9.33 8.22 1.77
N ARG A 92 -10.65 8.15 1.95
CA ARG A 92 -11.56 9.26 1.65
C ARG A 92 -11.16 10.56 2.36
N ARG A 93 -10.83 10.48 3.66
CA ARG A 93 -10.35 11.63 4.44
C ARG A 93 -9.03 12.16 3.92
N THR A 94 -8.12 11.27 3.56
CA THR A 94 -6.78 11.62 3.07
C THR A 94 -6.87 12.33 1.73
N VAL A 95 -7.64 11.79 0.79
CA VAL A 95 -7.87 12.40 -0.53
C VAL A 95 -8.53 13.77 -0.38
N ALA A 96 -9.61 13.88 0.40
CA ALA A 96 -10.28 15.16 0.61
C ALA A 96 -9.34 16.23 1.20
N TRP A 97 -8.42 15.83 2.09
CA TRP A 97 -7.41 16.74 2.61
C TRP A 97 -6.36 17.11 1.56
N LEU A 98 -5.89 16.16 0.75
CA LEU A 98 -4.93 16.42 -0.34
C LEU A 98 -5.53 17.36 -1.39
N ASP A 99 -6.76 17.12 -1.84
CA ASP A 99 -7.43 17.98 -2.81
C ASP A 99 -7.55 19.43 -2.32
N ALA A 100 -7.78 19.62 -1.02
CA ALA A 100 -7.94 20.95 -0.43
C ALA A 100 -6.61 21.66 -0.11
N ASN A 101 -5.51 20.92 0.13
CA ASN A 101 -4.29 21.50 0.71
C ASN A 101 -3.02 21.23 -0.11
N ARG A 102 -2.97 20.12 -0.84
CA ARG A 102 -1.80 19.69 -1.62
C ARG A 102 -2.25 18.74 -2.76
N PRO A 103 -2.78 19.31 -3.86
CA PRO A 103 -3.22 18.51 -5.00
C PRO A 103 -2.10 17.62 -5.52
N ILE A 104 -2.44 16.38 -5.86
CA ILE A 104 -1.51 15.43 -6.48
C ILE A 104 -1.27 15.86 -7.93
N GLU A 105 -0.02 15.80 -8.38
CA GLU A 105 0.34 16.11 -9.76
C GLU A 105 -0.28 15.10 -10.73
N ASN A 106 -0.57 15.53 -11.96
CA ASN A 106 -1.11 14.63 -12.97
C ASN A 106 -0.05 13.57 -13.33
N SER A 107 -0.35 12.30 -13.06
CA SER A 107 0.52 11.16 -13.37
C SER A 107 0.80 11.00 -14.87
N ASP A 108 -0.07 11.50 -15.75
CA ASP A 108 0.13 11.44 -17.22
C ASP A 108 1.41 12.18 -17.68
N LEU A 109 2.01 13.00 -16.80
CA LEU A 109 3.27 13.68 -17.07
C LEU A 109 4.50 12.77 -16.89
N ASP A 110 4.38 11.66 -16.15
CA ASP A 110 5.43 10.64 -16.01
C ASP A 110 5.06 9.38 -16.79
N THR A 111 5.72 9.17 -17.93
CA THR A 111 5.42 8.09 -18.88
C THR A 111 6.26 6.84 -18.66
N TYR A 112 7.05 6.78 -17.58
CA TYR A 112 7.94 5.65 -17.34
C TYR A 112 7.15 4.36 -17.09
N GLU A 113 6.17 4.40 -16.20
CA GLU A 113 5.34 3.24 -15.82
C GLU A 113 4.54 2.71 -17.03
N ASP A 114 4.00 3.60 -17.87
CA ASP A 114 3.30 3.20 -19.11
C ASP A 114 4.21 2.41 -20.05
N ARG A 115 5.43 2.92 -20.32
CA ARG A 115 6.40 2.23 -21.17
C ARG A 115 6.83 0.89 -20.59
N LEU A 116 6.98 0.82 -19.26
CA LEU A 116 7.31 -0.42 -18.57
C LEU A 116 6.18 -1.44 -18.69
N ILE A 117 4.94 -1.01 -18.47
CA ILE A 117 3.74 -1.86 -18.60
C ILE A 117 3.61 -2.38 -20.04
N GLU A 118 3.77 -1.54 -21.05
CA GLU A 118 3.75 -1.97 -22.45
C GLU A 118 4.83 -2.99 -22.77
N ALA A 119 6.05 -2.78 -22.27
CA ALA A 119 7.15 -3.71 -22.47
C ALA A 119 6.88 -5.05 -21.79
N TRP A 120 6.36 -5.03 -20.56
CA TRP A 120 5.96 -6.22 -19.81
C TRP A 120 4.87 -7.01 -20.54
N ASP A 121 3.80 -6.33 -20.99
CA ASP A 121 2.70 -6.96 -21.73
C ASP A 121 3.20 -7.61 -23.04
N ARG A 122 4.17 -7.01 -23.74
CA ARG A 122 4.81 -7.62 -24.93
C ARG A 122 5.59 -8.89 -24.58
N VAL A 123 6.36 -8.87 -23.49
CA VAL A 123 7.13 -10.05 -23.04
C VAL A 123 6.16 -11.19 -22.71
N VAL A 124 5.17 -10.94 -21.86
CA VAL A 124 4.21 -11.97 -21.42
C VAL A 124 3.44 -12.55 -22.59
N ARG A 125 2.98 -11.73 -23.55
CA ARG A 125 2.28 -12.21 -24.76
C ARG A 125 3.18 -13.04 -25.69
N GLY A 126 4.49 -12.83 -25.65
CA GLY A 126 5.46 -13.57 -26.45
C GLY A 126 5.91 -14.88 -25.82
N LEU A 127 5.56 -15.15 -24.55
CA LEU A 127 5.87 -16.41 -23.90
C LEU A 127 5.05 -17.56 -24.52
N PRO A 128 5.62 -18.77 -24.60
CA PRO A 128 4.87 -19.94 -25.04
C PRO A 128 3.70 -20.19 -24.08
N VAL A 129 2.53 -20.49 -24.64
CA VAL A 129 1.36 -20.94 -23.88
C VAL A 129 1.42 -22.46 -23.82
N ASP A 130 1.43 -23.01 -22.61
CA ASP A 130 1.22 -24.44 -22.41
C ASP A 130 -0.28 -24.73 -22.55
N GLY A 131 -0.63 -25.73 -23.37
CA GLY A 131 -1.99 -26.03 -23.81
C GLY A 131 -2.74 -27.00 -22.91
#